data_AF-A0A5K7XMK0-F1
#
_entry.id   AF-A0A5K7XMK0-F1
#
_cell.length_a   1.000
_cell.length_b   1.000
_cell.length_c   1.000
_cell.angle_alpha   90.00
_cell.angle_beta   90.00
_cell.angle_gamma   90.00
#
_symmetry.space_group_name_H-M   'P 1'
#
loop_
_entity.id
_entity.type
_entity.pdbx_description
1 polymer ?
#
loop_
_entity_poly.entity_id
_entity_poly.type
_entity_poly.pdbx_seq_one_letter_code
_entity_poly.pdbx_strand_id
1 'polypeptide(L)'
;MTSRRVKPAWLILIVALFTCGPHRLNGAGAPNDKKMLTDKTFKELAEQIKPVENKGELARFRKISQEVSQIEIASKQQDPAAWSQQRTQKLRLWLRLIDAVNQSIDPEWDPKDSPELNVMPPPDSQSFSGVDPSAIEDPKLRKQYEEAILANSEKAERHILQRELQKSGEVLRSKISKYASANFTDIAGEREGIKRSVEEEIKDATLRKQLMKLLVSPTEGKQ
;
A
#
# COMPACT_ATOMS: atom_id res chain seq x y z
N MET A 1 34.09 -42.77 -35.38
CA MET A 1 34.82 -43.19 -34.15
C MET A 1 35.72 -42.06 -33.71
N THR A 2 35.24 -41.16 -32.83
CA THR A 2 36.03 -40.06 -32.28
C THR A 2 35.72 -39.94 -30.79
N SER A 3 36.67 -40.41 -29.99
CA SER A 3 36.63 -40.48 -28.53
C SER A 3 36.82 -39.08 -27.91
N ARG A 4 35.79 -38.54 -27.26
CA ARG A 4 35.90 -37.32 -26.42
C ARG A 4 36.31 -37.71 -25.01
N ARG A 5 37.51 -37.30 -24.60
CA ARG A 5 38.00 -37.38 -23.20
C ARG A 5 37.28 -36.35 -22.33
N VAL A 6 36.70 -36.80 -21.23
CA VAL A 6 36.12 -35.96 -20.18
C VAL A 6 37.22 -35.66 -19.15
N LYS A 7 37.38 -34.39 -18.75
CA LYS A 7 38.33 -33.97 -17.71
C LYS A 7 37.70 -34.14 -16.32
N PRO A 8 38.49 -34.47 -15.28
CA PRO A 8 37.98 -34.64 -13.92
C PRO A 8 37.73 -33.28 -13.24
N ALA A 9 36.55 -33.13 -12.65
CA ALA A 9 36.21 -32.01 -11.78
C ALA A 9 36.84 -32.21 -10.39
N TRP A 10 37.65 -31.24 -9.97
CA TRP A 10 38.19 -31.17 -8.62
C TRP A 10 37.08 -30.78 -7.65
N LEU A 11 36.80 -31.66 -6.68
CA LEU A 11 36.00 -31.34 -5.49
C LEU A 11 36.86 -30.46 -4.56
N ILE A 12 36.46 -29.20 -4.36
CA ILE A 12 36.98 -28.37 -3.28
C ILE A 12 36.02 -28.50 -2.10
N LEU A 13 36.49 -29.15 -1.05
CA LEU A 13 35.81 -29.30 0.23
C LEU A 13 36.02 -27.99 1.03
N ILE A 14 34.99 -27.13 1.11
CA ILE A 14 35.01 -25.95 1.99
C ILE A 14 34.49 -26.38 3.36
N VAL A 15 35.40 -26.52 4.33
CA VAL A 15 35.08 -26.69 5.74
C VAL A 15 34.82 -25.30 6.32
N ALA A 16 33.54 -24.94 6.49
CA ALA A 16 33.13 -23.73 7.20
C ALA A 16 33.12 -24.01 8.71
N LEU A 17 34.14 -23.52 9.41
CA LEU A 17 34.17 -23.44 10.87
C LEU A 17 33.16 -22.38 11.35
N PHE A 18 32.01 -22.82 11.87
CA PHE A 18 31.08 -21.96 12.60
C PHE A 18 31.65 -21.66 13.99
N THR A 19 32.38 -20.56 14.11
CA THR A 19 32.65 -19.95 15.42
C THR A 19 31.40 -19.17 15.84
N CYS A 20 30.69 -19.70 16.83
CA CYS A 20 29.61 -19.01 17.53
C CYS A 20 30.21 -17.85 18.35
N GLY A 21 30.44 -16.71 17.70
CA GLY A 21 30.78 -15.47 18.38
C GLY A 21 29.52 -14.82 18.97
N PRO A 22 29.58 -14.23 20.19
CA PRO A 22 28.43 -13.52 20.74
C PRO A 22 28.15 -12.27 19.88
N HIS A 23 27.06 -12.30 19.13
CA HIS A 23 26.53 -11.13 18.44
C HIS A 23 26.13 -10.07 19.49
N ARG A 24 27.02 -9.10 19.74
CA ARG A 24 26.67 -7.82 20.32
C ARG A 24 25.77 -7.07 19.33
N LEU A 25 24.46 -7.16 19.52
CA LEU A 25 23.48 -6.26 18.89
C LEU A 25 23.54 -4.88 19.57
N ASN A 26 24.68 -4.20 19.49
CA ASN A 26 24.78 -2.77 19.78
C ASN A 26 24.87 -2.01 18.46
N GLY A 27 23.78 -2.08 17.68
CA GLY A 27 23.52 -1.10 16.64
C GLY A 27 23.06 0.18 17.32
N ALA A 28 24.01 1.01 17.76
CA ALA A 28 23.73 2.43 17.98
C ALA A 28 23.27 3.00 16.63
N GLY A 29 21.96 3.01 16.40
CA GLY A 29 21.38 3.63 15.23
C GLY A 29 21.89 5.07 15.19
N ALA A 30 22.60 5.41 14.12
CA ALA A 30 23.03 6.78 13.87
C ALA A 30 21.83 7.72 14.10
N PRO A 31 22.05 8.93 14.64
CA PRO A 31 20.99 9.90 14.82
C PRO A 31 20.23 10.01 13.49
N ASN A 32 18.98 9.57 13.52
CA ASN A 32 18.14 9.55 12.34
C ASN A 32 17.83 11.02 12.06
N ASP A 33 18.57 11.64 11.14
CA ASP A 33 18.37 13.04 10.75
C ASP A 33 16.92 13.19 10.28
N LYS A 34 16.08 13.67 11.19
CA LYS A 34 14.65 13.82 10.97
C LYS A 34 14.45 14.76 9.79
N LYS A 35 13.84 14.22 8.73
CA LYS A 35 13.54 14.98 7.52
C LYS A 35 12.48 16.03 7.83
N MET A 36 12.86 17.30 7.77
CA MET A 36 11.94 18.43 7.92
C MET A 36 11.09 18.62 6.65
N LEU A 37 9.84 19.04 6.82
CA LEU A 37 8.99 19.41 5.70
C LEU A 37 9.44 20.75 5.12
N THR A 38 9.93 20.70 3.88
CA THR A 38 10.22 21.90 3.08
C THR A 38 9.30 21.92 1.86
N ASP A 39 9.16 23.07 1.21
CA ASP A 39 8.40 23.17 -0.06
C ASP A 39 8.93 22.22 -1.13
N LYS A 40 10.25 22.02 -1.18
CA LYS A 40 10.89 21.04 -2.07
C LYS A 40 10.43 19.62 -1.74
N THR A 41 10.54 19.21 -0.48
CA THR A 41 10.10 17.87 -0.03
C THR A 41 8.61 17.65 -0.26
N PHE A 42 7.78 18.67 -0.02
CA PHE A 42 6.35 18.61 -0.31
C PHE A 42 6.10 18.32 -1.80
N LYS A 43 6.72 19.09 -2.70
CA LYS A 43 6.58 18.91 -4.16
C LYS A 43 7.05 17.53 -4.63
N GLU A 44 8.23 17.09 -4.16
CA GLU A 44 8.78 15.78 -4.51
C GLU A 44 7.86 14.62 -4.11
N LEU A 45 7.27 14.67 -2.93
CA LEU A 45 6.34 13.62 -2.48
C LEU A 45 5.01 13.71 -3.21
N ALA A 46 4.50 14.93 -3.39
CA ALA A 46 3.28 15.19 -4.14
C ALA A 46 3.33 14.59 -5.55
N GLU A 47 4.45 14.72 -6.26
CA GLU A 47 4.62 14.18 -7.63
C GLU A 47 4.72 12.65 -7.66
N GLN A 48 5.18 12.04 -6.57
CA GLN A 48 5.29 10.59 -6.44
C GLN A 48 3.96 9.92 -6.05
N ILE A 49 3.02 10.67 -5.47
CA ILE A 49 1.70 10.16 -5.12
C ILE A 49 0.85 10.04 -6.39
N LYS A 50 0.70 8.81 -6.85
CA LYS A 50 -0.10 8.42 -8.01
C LYS A 50 -1.03 7.27 -7.64
N PRO A 51 -2.15 7.06 -8.37
CA PRO A 51 -2.92 5.84 -8.24
C PRO A 51 -2.02 4.60 -8.35
N VAL A 52 -2.36 3.59 -7.57
CA VAL A 52 -1.74 2.26 -7.54
C VAL A 52 -2.47 1.36 -8.53
N GLU A 53 -1.78 0.93 -9.59
CA GLU A 53 -2.37 0.10 -10.65
C GLU A 53 -2.08 -1.39 -10.43
N ASN A 54 -1.03 -1.72 -9.69
CA ASN A 54 -0.61 -3.09 -9.45
C ASN A 54 0.09 -3.27 -8.08
N LYS A 55 0.37 -4.54 -7.72
CA LYS A 55 0.98 -4.92 -6.45
C LYS A 55 2.39 -4.34 -6.25
N GLY A 56 3.19 -4.19 -7.30
CA GLY A 56 4.53 -3.61 -7.22
C GLY A 56 4.47 -2.14 -6.74
N GLU A 57 3.47 -1.41 -7.20
CA GLU A 57 3.25 -0.02 -6.81
C GLU A 57 2.73 0.16 -5.39
N LEU A 58 2.10 -0.87 -4.81
CA LEU A 58 1.65 -0.84 -3.41
C LEU A 58 2.83 -0.71 -2.44
N ALA A 59 3.98 -1.32 -2.74
CA ALA A 59 5.19 -1.18 -1.94
C ALA A 59 5.72 0.27 -1.97
N ARG A 60 5.74 0.89 -3.16
CA ARG A 60 6.05 2.32 -3.33
C ARG A 60 5.09 3.18 -2.50
N PHE A 61 3.79 2.92 -2.61
CA PHE A 61 2.76 3.66 -1.88
C PHE A 61 2.98 3.60 -0.36
N ARG A 62 3.23 2.40 0.19
CA ARG A 62 3.52 2.21 1.62
C ARG A 62 4.76 2.98 2.06
N LYS A 63 5.81 2.96 1.25
CA LYS A 63 7.04 3.73 1.50
C LYS A 63 6.74 5.23 1.58
N ILE A 64 6.01 5.79 0.60
CA ILE A 64 5.62 7.22 0.62
C ILE A 64 4.77 7.53 1.85
N SER A 65 3.78 6.69 2.19
CA SER A 65 2.95 6.85 3.39
C SER A 65 3.78 6.86 4.69
N GLN A 66 4.81 6.01 4.76
CA GLN A 66 5.75 5.99 5.88
C GLN A 66 6.61 7.26 5.91
N GLU A 67 7.14 7.71 4.78
CA GLU A 67 7.90 8.96 4.69
C GLU A 67 7.05 10.15 5.15
N VAL A 68 5.81 10.29 4.66
CA VAL A 68 4.88 11.33 5.12
C VAL A 68 4.62 11.24 6.63
N SER A 69 4.56 10.03 7.20
CA SER A 69 4.41 9.85 8.65
C SER A 69 5.60 10.42 9.42
N GLN A 70 6.82 10.14 8.95
CA GLN A 70 8.07 10.46 9.63
C GLN A 70 8.54 11.90 9.43
N ILE A 71 8.02 12.61 8.44
CA ILE A 71 8.37 14.01 8.20
C ILE A 71 7.97 14.87 9.39
N GLU A 72 8.90 15.68 9.88
CA GLU A 72 8.63 16.63 10.95
C GLU A 72 8.21 17.99 10.38
N ILE A 73 7.41 18.71 11.16
CA ILE A 73 7.03 20.09 10.88
C ILE A 73 7.63 20.98 11.96
N ALA A 74 7.85 22.25 11.64
CA ALA A 74 8.39 23.26 12.53
C ALA A 74 7.60 23.32 13.84
N SER A 75 8.25 23.67 14.94
CA SER A 75 7.55 23.87 16.20
C SER A 75 6.73 25.15 16.17
N LYS A 76 5.47 25.09 16.62
CA LYS A 76 4.58 26.26 16.72
C LYS A 76 5.20 27.39 17.56
N GLN A 77 5.98 27.06 18.57
CA GLN A 77 6.63 28.03 19.46
C GLN A 77 7.84 28.71 18.81
N GLN A 78 8.52 28.03 17.90
CA GLN A 78 9.75 28.54 17.26
C GLN A 78 9.45 29.35 16.01
N ASP A 79 8.56 28.84 15.15
CA ASP A 79 8.15 29.50 13.92
C ASP A 79 6.65 29.23 13.63
N PRO A 80 5.75 30.07 14.14
CA PRO A 80 4.31 29.90 13.96
C PRO A 80 3.87 29.93 12.48
N ALA A 81 4.55 30.73 11.65
CA ALA A 81 4.21 30.88 10.24
C ALA A 81 4.58 29.62 9.46
N ALA A 82 5.83 29.14 9.61
CA ALA A 82 6.26 27.89 8.99
C ALA A 82 5.46 26.70 9.51
N TRP A 83 5.18 26.62 10.82
CA TRP A 83 4.34 25.56 11.40
C TRP A 83 2.95 25.53 10.73
N SER A 84 2.29 26.69 10.59
CA SER A 84 0.95 26.77 10.01
C SER A 84 0.93 26.34 8.53
N GLN A 85 1.94 26.75 7.75
CA GLN A 85 2.08 26.33 6.36
C GLN A 85 2.35 24.82 6.25
N GLN A 86 3.35 24.33 6.98
CA GLN A 86 3.80 22.94 6.92
C GLN A 86 2.74 21.97 7.42
N ARG A 87 1.97 22.31 8.48
CA ARG A 87 0.89 21.42 8.94
C ARG A 87 -0.17 21.22 7.87
N THR A 88 -0.48 22.27 7.11
CA THR A 88 -1.45 22.26 6.01
C THR A 88 -0.90 21.45 4.82
N GLN A 89 0.36 21.66 4.44
CA GLN A 89 1.02 20.86 3.41
C GLN A 89 1.04 19.37 3.75
N LYS A 90 1.38 19.01 4.99
CA LYS A 90 1.37 17.61 5.44
C LYS A 90 -0.04 17.01 5.41
N LEU A 91 -1.08 17.76 5.79
CA LEU A 91 -2.46 17.33 5.62
C LEU A 91 -2.79 17.07 4.14
N ARG A 92 -2.39 17.95 3.23
CA ARG A 92 -2.60 17.77 1.78
C ARG A 92 -1.91 16.53 1.24
N LEU A 93 -0.69 16.20 1.70
CA LEU A 93 -0.03 14.94 1.32
C LEU A 93 -0.83 13.72 1.77
N TRP A 94 -1.40 13.76 2.98
CA TRP A 94 -2.27 12.68 3.44
C TRP A 94 -3.55 12.57 2.61
N LEU A 95 -4.18 13.69 2.26
CA LEU A 95 -5.37 13.74 1.43
C LEU A 95 -5.10 13.19 0.01
N ARG A 96 -3.96 13.54 -0.59
CA ARG A 96 -3.53 12.96 -1.87
C ARG A 96 -3.31 11.45 -1.79
N LEU A 97 -2.71 10.96 -0.71
CA LEU A 97 -2.50 9.53 -0.52
C LEU A 97 -3.82 8.75 -0.46
N ILE A 98 -4.81 9.25 0.29
CA ILE A 98 -6.11 8.57 0.37
C ILE A 98 -6.90 8.70 -0.93
N ASP A 99 -6.82 9.83 -1.63
CA ASP A 99 -7.47 10.01 -2.94
C ASP A 99 -6.86 9.06 -3.98
N ALA A 100 -5.53 8.90 -3.99
CA ALA A 100 -4.84 7.95 -4.86
C ALA A 100 -5.26 6.49 -4.59
N VAL A 101 -5.39 6.09 -3.32
CA VAL A 101 -5.91 4.75 -2.98
C VAL A 101 -7.35 4.58 -3.44
N ASN A 102 -8.19 5.59 -3.23
CA ASN A 102 -9.60 5.53 -3.59
C ASN A 102 -9.80 5.44 -5.11
N GLN A 103 -9.01 6.16 -5.91
CA GLN A 103 -9.01 6.07 -7.37
C GLN A 103 -8.55 4.69 -7.89
N SER A 104 -7.79 3.95 -7.09
CA SER A 104 -7.29 2.60 -7.42
C SER A 104 -8.25 1.48 -7.05
N ILE A 105 -9.27 1.78 -6.25
CA ILE A 105 -10.27 0.79 -5.89
C ILE A 105 -11.24 0.65 -7.08
N ASP A 106 -11.37 -0.57 -7.58
CA ASP A 106 -12.31 -0.89 -8.65
C ASP A 106 -13.75 -0.74 -8.10
N PRO A 107 -14.60 0.14 -8.67
CA PRO A 107 -15.95 0.37 -8.16
C PRO A 107 -16.87 -0.85 -8.31
N GLU A 108 -16.53 -1.80 -9.19
CA GLU A 108 -17.28 -3.05 -9.38
C GLU A 108 -16.75 -4.19 -8.50
N TRP A 109 -15.64 -3.98 -7.79
CA TRP A 109 -15.07 -5.01 -6.94
C TRP A 109 -15.94 -5.31 -5.72
N ASP A 110 -16.39 -6.56 -5.62
CA ASP A 110 -17.07 -7.08 -4.43
C ASP A 110 -16.07 -7.83 -3.52
N PRO A 111 -15.86 -7.38 -2.26
CA PRO A 111 -15.01 -8.10 -1.31
C PRO A 111 -15.49 -9.53 -1.01
N LYS A 112 -16.78 -9.83 -1.22
CA LYS A 112 -17.37 -11.16 -1.00
C LYS A 112 -17.14 -12.09 -2.17
N ASP A 113 -16.91 -11.57 -3.37
CA ASP A 113 -16.59 -12.36 -4.57
C ASP A 113 -15.11 -12.80 -4.55
N SER A 114 -14.82 -13.77 -3.69
CA SER A 114 -13.47 -14.29 -3.50
C SER A 114 -13.07 -15.25 -4.62
N PRO A 115 -11.78 -15.30 -5.00
CA PRO A 115 -11.28 -16.34 -5.89
C PRO A 115 -11.47 -17.74 -5.28
N GLU A 116 -11.61 -18.74 -6.13
CA GLU A 116 -11.68 -20.13 -5.68
C GLU A 116 -10.29 -20.61 -5.23
N LEU A 117 -10.23 -21.37 -4.14
CA LEU A 117 -8.97 -21.96 -3.68
C LEU A 117 -8.46 -23.03 -4.67
N ASN A 118 -9.39 -23.86 -5.15
CA ASN A 118 -9.14 -24.89 -6.17
C ASN A 118 -10.21 -24.75 -7.24
N VAL A 119 -9.81 -24.51 -8.49
CA VAL A 119 -10.75 -24.45 -9.62
C VAL A 119 -11.26 -25.85 -9.91
N MET A 120 -12.57 -25.98 -10.09
CA MET A 120 -13.20 -27.24 -10.48
C MET A 120 -13.00 -27.49 -11.99
N PRO A 121 -12.49 -28.67 -12.40
CA PRO A 121 -12.50 -29.07 -13.80
C PRO A 121 -13.90 -29.10 -14.42
N PRO A 122 -14.02 -29.02 -15.75
CA PRO A 122 -15.29 -29.26 -16.43
C PRO A 122 -15.92 -30.59 -15.97
N PRO A 123 -17.24 -30.65 -15.70
CA PRO A 123 -17.89 -31.85 -15.15
C PRO A 123 -17.64 -33.13 -15.97
N ASP A 124 -17.55 -32.99 -17.29
CA ASP A 124 -17.31 -34.10 -18.22
C ASP A 124 -15.92 -34.74 -18.08
N SER A 125 -14.97 -34.07 -17.41
CA SER A 125 -13.63 -34.59 -17.15
C SER A 125 -13.58 -35.64 -16.03
N GLN A 126 -14.67 -35.80 -15.26
CA GLN A 126 -14.77 -36.71 -14.11
C GLN A 126 -13.63 -36.57 -13.09
N SER A 127 -13.00 -35.40 -13.05
CA SER A 127 -11.83 -35.11 -12.22
C SER A 127 -12.19 -34.26 -11.00
N PHE A 128 -11.36 -34.32 -9.96
CA PHE A 128 -11.54 -33.55 -8.73
C PHE A 128 -10.94 -32.15 -8.86
N SER A 129 -11.39 -31.21 -8.00
CA SER A 129 -10.83 -29.86 -7.95
C SER A 129 -9.34 -29.87 -7.58
N GLY A 130 -8.57 -29.00 -8.25
CA GLY A 130 -7.12 -28.88 -8.03
C GLY A 130 -6.29 -30.02 -8.63
N VAL A 131 -6.85 -30.87 -9.49
CA VAL A 131 -6.09 -31.84 -10.27
C VAL A 131 -5.11 -31.13 -11.22
N ASP A 132 -3.98 -31.75 -11.51
CA ASP A 132 -3.10 -31.26 -12.57
C ASP A 132 -3.83 -31.32 -13.94
N PRO A 133 -3.84 -30.25 -14.76
CA PRO A 133 -4.51 -30.28 -16.06
C PRO A 133 -4.06 -31.41 -16.98
N SER A 134 -2.81 -31.87 -16.85
CA SER A 134 -2.29 -33.02 -17.61
C SER A 134 -3.02 -34.34 -17.32
N ALA A 135 -3.72 -34.44 -16.19
CA ALA A 135 -4.54 -35.60 -15.84
C ALA A 135 -5.89 -35.64 -16.58
N ILE A 136 -6.34 -34.52 -17.18
CA ILE A 136 -7.54 -34.49 -18.01
C ILE A 136 -7.17 -34.99 -19.41
N GLU A 137 -7.67 -36.16 -19.81
CA GLU A 137 -7.31 -36.80 -21.08
C GLU A 137 -7.77 -36.01 -22.31
N ASP A 138 -9.02 -35.52 -22.28
CA ASP A 138 -9.61 -34.75 -23.39
C ASP A 138 -8.90 -33.38 -23.52
N PRO A 139 -8.22 -33.09 -24.65
CA PRO A 139 -7.48 -31.85 -24.83
C PRO A 139 -8.38 -30.60 -24.83
N LYS A 140 -9.65 -30.72 -25.22
CA LYS A 140 -10.61 -29.61 -25.19
C LYS A 140 -11.00 -29.27 -23.75
N LEU A 141 -11.33 -30.29 -22.95
CA LEU A 141 -11.66 -30.10 -21.53
C LEU A 141 -10.43 -29.61 -20.74
N ARG A 142 -9.24 -30.13 -21.05
CA ARG A 142 -7.98 -29.64 -20.49
C ARG A 142 -7.78 -28.15 -20.75
N LYS A 143 -7.91 -27.72 -22.01
CA LYS A 143 -7.74 -26.31 -22.38
C LYS A 143 -8.73 -25.40 -21.65
N GLN A 144 -10.00 -25.80 -21.57
CA GLN A 144 -11.02 -25.05 -20.82
C GLN A 144 -10.66 -24.95 -19.34
N TYR A 145 -10.12 -26.02 -18.75
CA TYR A 145 -9.70 -26.01 -17.36
C TYR A 145 -8.49 -25.10 -17.13
N GLU A 146 -7.49 -25.13 -18.01
CA GLU A 146 -6.33 -24.24 -17.96
C GLU A 146 -6.74 -22.75 -18.06
N GLU A 147 -7.66 -22.42 -18.96
CA GLU A 147 -8.23 -21.08 -19.07
C GLU A 147 -8.95 -20.65 -17.79
N ALA A 148 -9.72 -21.55 -17.16
CA ALA A 148 -10.40 -21.28 -15.89
C ALA A 148 -9.41 -21.09 -14.73
N ILE A 149 -8.33 -21.87 -14.67
CA ILE A 149 -7.24 -21.70 -13.69
C ILE A 149 -6.58 -20.33 -13.87
N LEU A 150 -6.25 -19.95 -15.10
CA LEU A 150 -5.62 -18.66 -15.39
C LEU A 150 -6.53 -17.50 -14.97
N ALA A 151 -7.81 -17.53 -15.36
CA ALA A 151 -8.78 -16.50 -14.99
C ALA A 151 -8.97 -16.39 -13.47
N ASN A 152 -9.02 -17.52 -12.75
CA ASN A 152 -9.11 -17.51 -11.29
C ASN A 152 -7.83 -16.98 -10.64
N SER A 153 -6.64 -17.26 -11.21
CA SER A 153 -5.37 -16.71 -10.75
C SER A 153 -5.33 -15.18 -10.89
N GLU A 154 -5.73 -14.64 -12.04
CA GLU A 154 -5.84 -13.19 -12.27
C GLU A 154 -6.85 -12.54 -11.33
N LYS A 155 -8.01 -13.20 -11.13
CA LYS A 155 -9.02 -12.78 -10.13
C LYS A 155 -8.42 -12.74 -8.73
N ALA A 156 -7.63 -13.74 -8.36
CA ALA A 156 -7.00 -13.80 -7.04
C ALA A 156 -6.00 -12.67 -6.81
N GLU A 157 -5.15 -12.36 -7.80
CA GLU A 157 -4.22 -11.24 -7.72
C GLU A 157 -4.93 -9.90 -7.60
N ARG A 158 -5.98 -9.69 -8.42
CA ARG A 158 -6.82 -8.49 -8.33
C ARG A 158 -7.50 -8.38 -6.97
N HIS A 159 -8.11 -9.46 -6.48
CA HIS A 159 -8.80 -9.48 -5.19
C HIS A 159 -7.85 -9.14 -4.03
N ILE A 160 -6.64 -9.71 -4.03
CA ILE A 160 -5.61 -9.40 -3.03
C ILE A 160 -5.24 -7.92 -3.09
N LEU A 161 -4.98 -7.37 -4.29
CA LEU A 161 -4.65 -5.95 -4.45
C LEU A 161 -5.77 -5.05 -3.89
N GLN A 162 -7.02 -5.30 -4.29
CA GLN A 162 -8.18 -4.51 -3.86
C GLN A 162 -8.39 -4.57 -2.33
N ARG A 163 -8.22 -5.74 -1.71
CA ARG A 163 -8.26 -5.87 -0.24
C ARG A 163 -7.16 -5.06 0.44
N GLU A 164 -5.94 -5.10 -0.08
CA GLU A 164 -4.84 -4.35 0.51
C GLU A 164 -4.99 -2.84 0.32
N LEU A 165 -5.58 -2.39 -0.79
CA LEU A 165 -5.97 -0.99 -1.01
C LEU A 165 -7.04 -0.55 -0.02
N GLN A 166 -8.11 -1.33 0.16
CA GLN A 166 -9.17 -1.04 1.13
C GLN A 166 -8.61 -0.86 2.55
N LYS A 167 -7.81 -1.83 3.03
CA LYS A 167 -7.13 -1.74 4.33
C LYS A 167 -6.24 -0.50 4.44
N SER A 168 -5.49 -0.19 3.38
CA SER A 168 -4.62 0.99 3.35
C SER A 168 -5.45 2.27 3.45
N GLY A 169 -6.59 2.34 2.78
CA GLY A 169 -7.54 3.45 2.88
C GLY A 169 -8.05 3.66 4.31
N GLU A 170 -8.42 2.59 5.02
CA GLU A 170 -8.85 2.66 6.42
C GLU A 170 -7.75 3.18 7.35
N VAL A 171 -6.53 2.66 7.21
CA VAL A 171 -5.36 3.12 7.97
C VAL A 171 -5.09 4.60 7.72
N LEU A 172 -5.18 5.06 6.47
CA LEU A 172 -4.99 6.47 6.12
C LEU A 172 -6.06 7.36 6.72
N ARG A 173 -7.35 6.96 6.70
CA ARG A 173 -8.42 7.73 7.36
C ARG A 173 -8.13 7.94 8.85
N SER A 174 -7.67 6.89 9.54
CA SER A 174 -7.28 7.00 10.95
C SER A 174 -6.10 7.97 11.14
N LYS A 175 -5.07 7.89 10.30
CA LYS A 175 -3.92 8.81 10.34
C LYS A 175 -4.33 10.26 10.07
N ILE A 176 -5.16 10.50 9.05
CA ILE A 176 -5.68 11.82 8.68
C ILE A 176 -6.47 12.42 9.85
N SER A 177 -7.40 11.65 10.42
CA SER A 177 -8.20 12.10 11.57
C SER A 177 -7.31 12.43 12.77
N LYS A 178 -6.42 11.53 13.19
CA LYS A 178 -5.50 11.78 14.32
C LYS A 178 -4.61 13.00 14.08
N TYR A 179 -4.08 13.14 12.86
CA TYR A 179 -3.23 14.26 12.50
C TYR A 179 -4.01 15.59 12.53
N ALA A 180 -5.21 15.60 11.96
CA ALA A 180 -6.08 16.77 11.96
C ALA A 180 -6.44 17.20 13.39
N SER A 181 -6.91 16.28 14.24
CA SER A 181 -7.25 16.57 15.63
C SER A 181 -6.06 17.06 16.47
N ALA A 182 -4.84 16.61 16.17
CA ALA A 182 -3.64 17.02 16.89
C ALA A 182 -3.09 18.39 16.44
N ASN A 183 -3.32 18.78 15.18
CA ASN A 183 -2.66 19.95 14.58
C ASN A 183 -3.61 21.09 14.24
N PHE A 184 -4.92 20.85 14.24
CA PHE A 184 -5.94 21.85 13.94
C PHE A 184 -6.91 21.93 15.11
N THR A 185 -7.21 23.16 15.53
CA THR A 185 -8.16 23.47 16.59
C THR A 185 -9.56 23.68 16.03
N ASP A 186 -10.55 23.76 16.90
CA ASP A 186 -11.94 24.01 16.54
C ASP A 186 -12.26 25.47 16.17
N ILE A 187 -11.25 26.27 15.86
CA ILE A 187 -11.46 27.66 15.43
C ILE A 187 -12.00 27.65 13.99
N ALA A 188 -13.03 28.46 13.72
CA ALA A 188 -13.72 28.51 12.44
C ALA A 188 -12.77 28.65 11.22
N GLY A 189 -11.73 29.49 11.33
CA GLY A 189 -10.76 29.68 10.26
C GLY A 189 -9.93 28.43 9.92
N GLU A 190 -9.62 27.58 10.90
CA GLU A 190 -8.87 26.34 10.65
C GLU A 190 -9.75 25.28 9.98
N ARG A 191 -11.04 25.22 10.35
CA ARG A 191 -12.03 24.35 9.71
C ARG A 191 -12.23 24.68 8.24
N GLU A 192 -12.29 25.95 7.87
CA GLU A 192 -12.34 26.37 6.46
C GLU A 192 -11.07 26.01 5.69
N GLY A 193 -9.90 26.06 6.34
CA GLY A 193 -8.64 25.60 5.75
C GLY A 193 -8.62 24.10 5.45
N ILE A 194 -9.13 23.28 6.39
CA ILE A 194 -9.30 21.83 6.19
C ILE A 194 -10.28 21.58 5.05
N LYS A 195 -11.45 22.23 5.08
CA LYS A 195 -12.49 22.08 4.06
C LYS A 195 -11.93 22.37 2.67
N ARG A 196 -11.27 23.51 2.49
CA ARG A 196 -10.62 23.86 1.22
C ARG A 196 -9.61 22.79 0.78
N SER A 197 -8.78 22.30 1.70
CA SER A 197 -7.80 21.24 1.39
C SER A 197 -8.47 19.95 0.93
N VAL A 198 -9.59 19.55 1.55
CA VAL A 198 -10.36 18.36 1.14
C VAL A 198 -11.03 18.58 -0.21
N GLU A 199 -11.56 19.76 -0.50
CA GLU A 199 -12.18 20.09 -1.80
C GLU A 199 -11.14 20.13 -2.95
N GLU A 200 -9.95 20.67 -2.69
CA GLU A 200 -8.87 20.77 -3.68
C GLU A 200 -8.24 19.41 -4.00
N GLU A 201 -8.06 18.56 -2.99
CA GLU A 201 -7.24 17.34 -3.12
C GLU A 201 -8.06 16.07 -3.39
N ILE A 202 -9.35 16.04 -3.05
CA ILE A 202 -10.18 14.83 -3.17
C ILE A 202 -11.11 14.94 -4.37
N LYS A 203 -10.91 14.08 -5.38
CA LYS A 203 -11.73 14.10 -6.60
C LYS A 203 -13.08 13.42 -6.39
N ASP A 204 -13.10 12.30 -5.67
CA ASP A 204 -14.32 11.53 -5.44
C ASP A 204 -15.26 12.24 -4.47
N ALA A 205 -16.52 12.47 -4.89
CA ALA A 205 -17.50 13.21 -4.10
C ALA A 205 -17.91 12.46 -2.82
N THR A 206 -17.96 11.13 -2.87
CA THR A 206 -18.34 10.30 -1.73
C THR A 206 -17.28 10.34 -0.63
N LEU A 207 -16.02 10.12 -1.00
CA LEU A 207 -14.87 10.24 -0.12
C LEU A 207 -14.76 11.66 0.44
N ARG A 208 -14.95 12.68 -0.40
CA ARG A 208 -14.97 14.08 0.04
C ARG A 208 -15.99 14.30 1.15
N LYS A 209 -17.24 13.87 0.95
CA LYS A 209 -18.31 13.97 1.97
C LYS A 209 -17.95 13.22 3.26
N GLN A 210 -17.38 12.03 3.16
CA GLN A 210 -16.95 11.24 4.32
C GLN A 210 -15.83 11.94 5.10
N LEU A 211 -14.83 12.49 4.40
CA LEU A 211 -13.73 13.22 5.03
C LEU A 211 -14.19 14.54 5.65
N MET A 212 -15.13 15.25 5.03
CA MET A 212 -15.74 16.44 5.64
C MET A 212 -16.43 16.10 6.95
N LYS A 213 -17.22 15.02 6.97
CA LYS A 213 -17.85 14.54 8.21
C LYS A 213 -16.81 14.14 9.25
N LEU A 214 -15.72 13.51 8.84
CA LEU A 214 -14.67 13.05 9.76
C LEU A 214 -13.85 14.20 10.36
N LEU A 215 -13.62 15.27 9.60
CA LEU A 215 -12.64 16.31 9.95
C LEU A 215 -13.26 17.64 10.39
N VAL A 216 -14.51 17.91 10.02
CA VAL A 216 -15.16 19.21 10.25
C VAL A 216 -16.35 19.10 11.20
N SER A 217 -16.95 17.90 11.34
CA SER A 217 -18.04 17.73 12.31
C SER A 217 -17.53 18.05 13.72
N PRO A 218 -18.24 18.91 14.48
CA PRO A 218 -17.89 19.15 15.86
C PRO A 218 -17.85 17.81 16.58
N THR A 219 -16.77 17.55 17.32
CA THR A 219 -16.75 16.42 18.23
C THR A 219 -17.76 16.72 19.32
N GLU A 220 -19.01 16.30 19.11
CA GLU A 220 -20.05 16.37 20.13
C GLU A 220 -19.47 15.71 21.39
N GLY A 221 -19.42 16.50 22.46
CA GLY A 221 -18.49 16.32 23.56
C GLY A 221 -18.40 14.88 24.07
N LYS A 222 -17.21 14.30 23.92
CA LYS A 222 -16.74 13.34 24.92
C LYS A 222 -16.37 14.16 26.15
N GLN A 223 -17.38 14.42 26.99
CA GLN A 223 -17.19 14.80 28.39
C GLN A 223 -16.66 13.59 29.17
#